data_AF-A0A7G9W7N6-F1
#
_entry.id   AF-A0A7G9W7N6-F1
#
_cell.length_a   1.000
_cell.length_b   1.000
_cell.length_c   1.000
_cell.angle_alpha   90.00
_cell.angle_beta   90.00
_cell.angle_gamma   90.00
#
_symmetry.space_group_name_H-M   'P 1'
#
loop_
_entity.id
_entity.type
_entity.pdbx_description
1 polymer ?
#
loop_
_entity_poly.entity_id
_entity_poly.type
_entity_poly.pdbx_seq_one_letter_code
_entity_poly.pdbx_strand_id
1 'polypeptide(L)'
;MADRVLVRGGRVRKTFKYTIITVLSLAGLLLMVSVFYRSGYVLDFLGIHIDNPLSRRVTVPESYSQVDANNNGIADPIDIVNAARKEVEQRTTYKSVYYAGGYPPDDEGVCTDVIWRGLLAAGINLKDLMDEDIANNIELYPRTNGKREPNIDFRRVGNQYVFFERYAETLATEVIPGDIDNLEQWQPGDIVVFEGLKHVAIISDRRAKDGTPYIIHNSPPYASEVKLKSYNTPIEGHYRWRYED
;
A
#
# COMPACT_ATOMS: atom_id res chain seq x y z
N MET A 1 28.45 -31.31 -56.63
CA MET A 1 28.03 -31.66 -55.25
C MET A 1 28.13 -30.49 -54.25
N ALA A 2 28.24 -29.23 -54.71
CA ALA A 2 28.52 -28.06 -53.84
C ALA A 2 27.31 -27.16 -53.49
N ASP A 3 26.18 -27.26 -54.20
CA ASP A 3 25.05 -26.33 -54.01
C ASP A 3 24.14 -26.61 -52.82
N ARG A 4 24.18 -27.81 -52.22
CA ARG A 4 23.28 -28.15 -51.11
C ARG A 4 23.74 -27.60 -49.74
N VAL A 5 24.99 -27.15 -49.61
CA VAL A 5 25.55 -26.70 -48.32
C VAL A 5 25.25 -25.21 -48.06
N LEU A 6 25.29 -24.36 -49.10
CA LEU A 6 25.04 -22.91 -48.97
C LEU A 6 23.58 -22.55 -48.66
N VAL A 7 22.61 -23.31 -49.19
CA VAL A 7 21.18 -23.07 -48.97
C VAL A 7 20.76 -23.36 -47.52
N ARG A 8 21.40 -24.35 -46.86
CA ARG A 8 21.11 -24.69 -45.45
C ARG A 8 21.59 -23.60 -44.49
N GLY A 9 22.76 -22.99 -44.71
CA GLY A 9 23.29 -21.90 -43.87
C GLY A 9 22.45 -20.62 -43.91
N GLY A 10 21.90 -20.26 -45.09
CA GLY A 10 21.01 -19.10 -45.26
C GLY A 10 19.64 -19.27 -44.60
N ARG A 11 19.05 -20.48 -44.69
CA ARG A 11 17.77 -20.79 -44.03
C ARG A 11 17.90 -20.81 -42.51
N VAL A 12 18.97 -21.40 -41.96
CA VAL A 12 19.24 -21.43 -40.51
C VAL A 12 19.50 -20.03 -39.94
N ARG A 13 20.26 -19.18 -40.66
CA ARG A 13 20.45 -17.77 -40.24
C ARG A 13 19.15 -16.96 -40.29
N LYS A 14 18.27 -17.19 -41.26
CA LYS A 14 16.97 -16.52 -41.35
C LYS A 14 16.04 -16.97 -40.22
N THR A 15 15.89 -18.27 -39.97
CA THR A 15 15.08 -18.77 -38.85
C THR A 15 15.60 -18.28 -37.51
N PHE A 16 16.92 -18.28 -37.29
CA PHE A 16 17.53 -17.74 -36.07
C PHE A 16 17.23 -16.23 -35.88
N LYS A 17 17.31 -15.43 -36.95
CA LYS A 17 16.93 -14.01 -36.92
C LYS A 17 15.44 -13.82 -36.58
N TYR A 18 14.55 -14.59 -37.20
CA TYR A 18 13.13 -14.51 -36.88
C TYR A 18 12.84 -14.94 -35.43
N THR A 19 13.50 -15.99 -34.93
CA THR A 19 13.40 -16.40 -33.53
C THR A 19 13.82 -15.28 -32.58
N ILE A 20 14.96 -14.62 -32.82
CA ILE A 20 15.41 -13.47 -32.01
C ILE A 20 14.38 -12.34 -32.04
N ILE A 21 13.91 -11.95 -33.23
CA ILE A 21 12.90 -10.89 -33.37
C ILE A 21 11.63 -11.26 -32.60
N THR A 22 11.14 -12.49 -32.75
CA THR A 22 9.95 -12.97 -32.03
C THR A 22 10.16 -12.95 -30.52
N VAL A 23 11.31 -13.40 -30.01
CA VAL A 23 11.62 -13.35 -28.58
C VAL A 23 11.67 -11.90 -28.06
N LEU A 24 12.32 -10.99 -28.80
CA LEU A 24 12.37 -9.57 -28.43
C LEU A 24 11.00 -8.91 -28.49
N SER A 25 10.17 -9.23 -29.49
CA SER A 25 8.80 -8.74 -29.59
C SER A 25 7.92 -9.25 -28.45
N LEU A 26 8.03 -10.53 -28.08
CA LEU A 26 7.32 -11.09 -26.94
C LEU A 26 7.78 -10.49 -25.62
N ALA A 27 9.09 -10.28 -25.43
CA ALA A 27 9.63 -9.60 -24.26
C ALA A 27 9.16 -8.14 -24.17
N GLY A 28 9.14 -7.43 -25.30
CA GLY A 28 8.61 -6.06 -25.38
C GLY A 28 7.11 -5.99 -25.07
N LEU A 29 6.33 -6.95 -25.57
CA LEU A 29 4.90 -7.06 -25.25
C LEU A 29 4.68 -7.36 -23.77
N LEU A 30 5.43 -8.30 -23.18
CA LEU A 30 5.36 -8.61 -21.75
C LEU A 30 5.70 -7.38 -20.90
N LEU A 31 6.77 -6.67 -21.23
CA LEU A 31 7.13 -5.42 -20.55
C LEU A 31 6.02 -4.37 -20.68
N MET A 32 5.45 -4.21 -21.87
CA MET A 32 4.32 -3.30 -22.10
C MET A 32 3.12 -3.69 -21.23
N VAL A 33 2.75 -4.97 -21.20
CA VAL A 33 1.66 -5.47 -20.34
C VAL A 33 1.97 -5.19 -18.87
N SER A 34 3.19 -5.44 -18.39
CA SER A 34 3.58 -5.16 -17.00
C SER A 34 3.51 -3.67 -16.63
N VAL A 35 3.88 -2.77 -17.55
CA VAL A 35 3.80 -1.31 -17.34
C VAL A 35 2.35 -0.83 -17.25
N PHE A 36 1.44 -1.37 -18.07
CA PHE A 36 0.05 -0.90 -18.12
C PHE A 36 -0.93 -1.71 -17.25
N TYR A 37 -0.59 -2.94 -16.86
CA TYR A 37 -1.45 -3.77 -16.02
C TYR A 37 -1.66 -3.11 -14.66
N ARG A 38 -2.92 -2.76 -14.35
CA ARG A 38 -3.33 -2.09 -13.11
C ARG A 38 -2.40 -0.93 -12.72
N SER A 39 -2.13 -0.04 -13.67
CA SER A 39 -1.32 1.16 -13.45
C SER A 39 0.15 0.87 -13.07
N GLY A 40 0.71 -0.25 -13.52
CA GLY A 40 2.09 -0.63 -13.26
C GLY A 40 2.26 -1.48 -12.00
N TYR A 41 1.18 -2.06 -11.48
CA TYR A 41 1.15 -2.83 -10.23
C TYR A 41 2.28 -3.85 -10.11
N VAL A 42 2.55 -4.61 -11.18
CA VAL A 42 3.60 -5.66 -11.16
C VAL A 42 4.98 -5.07 -10.90
N LEU A 43 5.26 -3.91 -11.49
CA LEU A 43 6.55 -3.23 -11.33
C LEU A 43 6.63 -2.55 -9.96
N ASP A 44 5.58 -1.84 -9.55
CA ASP A 44 5.51 -1.23 -8.22
C ASP A 44 5.66 -2.29 -7.10
N PHE A 45 5.03 -3.46 -7.26
CA PHE A 45 5.16 -4.60 -6.35
C PHE A 45 6.60 -5.17 -6.28
N LEU A 46 7.41 -4.96 -7.32
CA LEU A 46 8.83 -5.31 -7.35
C LEU A 46 9.74 -4.15 -6.92
N GLY A 47 9.17 -3.01 -6.49
CA GLY A 47 9.91 -1.80 -6.13
C GLY A 47 10.41 -0.98 -7.32
N ILE A 48 9.92 -1.27 -8.54
CA ILE A 48 10.27 -0.55 -9.76
C ILE A 48 9.14 0.42 -10.09
N HIS A 49 9.30 1.69 -9.69
CA HIS A 49 8.28 2.72 -9.89
C HIS A 49 8.43 3.39 -11.25
N ILE A 50 7.53 3.06 -12.18
CA ILE A 50 7.46 3.70 -13.49
C ILE A 50 6.19 4.55 -13.58
N ASP A 51 6.39 5.81 -13.92
CA ASP A 51 5.32 6.74 -14.26
C ASP A 51 4.81 6.49 -15.68
N ASN A 52 3.51 6.69 -15.89
CA ASN A 52 2.96 6.73 -17.24
C ASN A 52 3.59 7.90 -18.02
N PRO A 53 4.33 7.66 -19.11
CA PRO A 53 4.96 8.75 -19.86
C PRO A 53 3.94 9.74 -20.44
N LEU A 54 2.71 9.28 -20.69
CA LEU A 54 1.62 10.06 -21.26
C LEU A 54 0.91 10.96 -20.24
N SER A 55 1.09 10.76 -18.93
CA SER A 55 0.44 11.61 -17.93
C SER A 55 1.11 12.98 -17.81
N ARG A 56 0.33 14.00 -17.44
CA ARG A 56 0.84 15.33 -17.10
C ARG A 56 1.34 15.33 -15.67
N ARG A 57 2.43 16.06 -15.41
CA ARG A 57 2.96 16.22 -14.05
C ARG A 57 2.02 17.12 -13.25
N VAL A 58 1.61 16.64 -12.08
CA VAL A 58 0.82 17.37 -11.09
C VAL A 58 1.66 17.50 -9.83
N THR A 59 1.77 18.71 -9.31
CA THR A 59 2.39 18.97 -8.02
C THR A 59 1.28 19.23 -7.03
N VAL A 60 1.14 18.33 -6.06
CA VAL A 60 0.17 18.46 -4.97
C VAL A 60 0.89 19.13 -3.80
N PRO A 61 0.34 20.20 -3.20
CA PRO A 61 0.93 20.80 -2.01
C PRO A 61 1.09 19.82 -0.84
N GLU A 62 2.21 19.95 -0.14
CA GLU A 62 2.44 19.26 1.13
C GLU A 62 1.77 20.08 2.25
N SER A 63 0.64 19.59 2.73
CA SER A 63 -0.19 20.27 3.76
C SER A 63 -0.45 19.39 4.99
N TYR A 64 0.37 18.35 5.19
CA TYR A 64 0.29 17.47 6.35
C TYR A 64 0.79 18.14 7.63
N SER A 65 0.30 17.63 8.77
CA SER A 65 0.69 18.08 10.10
C SER A 65 2.20 18.02 10.30
N GLN A 66 2.78 19.04 10.92
CA GLN A 66 4.19 19.07 11.31
C GLN A 66 4.39 18.73 12.80
N VAL A 67 3.35 18.24 13.46
CA VAL A 67 3.43 17.76 14.85
C VAL A 67 4.42 16.60 14.95
N ASP A 68 5.26 16.65 15.98
CA ASP A 68 6.23 15.63 16.37
C ASP A 68 6.00 15.33 17.86
N ALA A 69 4.95 14.56 18.17
CA ALA A 69 4.52 14.33 19.54
C ALA A 69 5.54 13.47 20.31
N ASN A 70 6.25 12.59 19.60
CA ASN A 70 7.27 11.72 20.18
C ASN A 70 8.65 12.43 20.37
N ASN A 71 8.80 13.66 19.86
CA ASN A 71 10.00 14.50 19.91
C ASN A 71 11.26 13.85 19.32
N ASN A 72 11.11 13.09 18.23
CA ASN A 72 12.24 12.41 17.59
C ASN A 72 12.88 13.22 16.45
N GLY A 73 12.35 14.41 16.14
CA GLY A 73 12.82 15.30 15.08
C GLY A 73 12.20 15.04 13.71
N ILE A 74 11.19 14.18 13.63
CA ILE A 74 10.43 13.82 12.42
C ILE A 74 8.95 14.04 12.72
N ALA A 75 8.22 14.64 11.79
CA ALA A 75 6.77 14.81 11.97
C ALA A 75 6.08 13.43 12.02
N ASP A 76 5.10 13.28 12.92
CA ASP A 76 4.38 12.02 13.15
C ASP A 76 3.78 11.39 11.88
N PRO A 77 3.19 12.14 10.91
CA PRO A 77 2.74 11.56 9.64
C PRO A 77 3.88 10.86 8.87
N ILE A 78 5.10 11.40 8.95
CA ILE A 78 6.28 10.86 8.27
C ILE A 78 6.86 9.68 9.05
N ASP A 79 6.79 9.67 10.38
CA ASP A 79 7.13 8.48 11.18
C ASP A 79 6.27 7.28 10.82
N ILE A 80 4.95 7.48 10.68
CA ILE A 80 4.00 6.46 10.25
C ILE A 80 4.43 5.87 8.90
N VAL A 81 4.73 6.73 7.93
CA VAL A 81 5.12 6.32 6.58
C VAL A 81 6.48 5.63 6.57
N ASN A 82 7.46 6.11 7.34
CA ASN A 82 8.79 5.51 7.41
C ASN A 82 8.75 4.11 8.03
N ALA A 83 8.00 3.93 9.12
CA ALA A 83 7.81 2.62 9.74
C ALA A 83 7.04 1.66 8.82
N ALA A 84 6.01 2.13 8.12
CA ALA A 84 5.34 1.33 7.11
C ALA A 84 6.29 0.94 5.96
N ARG A 85 7.12 1.87 5.48
CA ARG A 85 8.07 1.62 4.39
C ARG A 85 9.15 0.62 4.77
N LYS A 86 9.59 0.60 6.03
CA LYS A 86 10.51 -0.41 6.56
C LYS A 86 9.97 -1.83 6.35
N GLU A 87 8.65 -2.04 6.41
CA GLU A 87 8.01 -3.33 6.11
C GLU A 87 8.26 -3.78 4.67
N VAL A 88 8.23 -2.83 3.73
CA VAL A 88 8.50 -3.07 2.30
C VAL A 88 9.99 -3.41 2.09
N GLU A 89 10.89 -2.66 2.74
CA GLU A 89 12.33 -2.86 2.64
C GLU A 89 12.77 -4.23 3.17
N GLN A 90 12.22 -4.66 4.31
CA GLN A 90 12.48 -5.98 4.88
C GLN A 90 11.70 -7.11 4.21
N ARG A 91 10.80 -6.78 3.28
CA ARG A 91 9.89 -7.72 2.61
C ARG A 91 9.09 -8.55 3.61
N THR A 92 8.47 -7.89 4.61
CA THR A 92 7.66 -8.55 5.65
C THR A 92 6.72 -9.57 5.03
N THR A 93 6.82 -10.82 5.46
CA THR A 93 6.05 -11.93 4.89
C THR A 93 4.59 -11.82 5.31
N TYR A 94 3.67 -12.01 4.36
CA TYR A 94 2.27 -12.10 4.70
C TYR A 94 1.97 -13.39 5.47
N LYS A 95 1.50 -13.27 6.70
CA LYS A 95 1.13 -14.42 7.54
C LYS A 95 -0.04 -14.10 8.46
N SER A 96 -1.19 -14.70 8.14
CA SER A 96 -2.42 -14.57 8.92
C SER A 96 -2.46 -15.59 10.05
N VAL A 97 -1.85 -15.23 11.18
CA VAL A 97 -1.73 -16.07 12.39
C VAL A 97 -2.12 -15.27 13.64
N TYR A 98 -2.65 -15.98 14.63
CA TYR A 98 -2.90 -15.44 15.97
C TYR A 98 -1.60 -15.50 16.79
N TYR A 99 -1.28 -14.41 17.49
CA TYR A 99 -0.11 -14.32 18.36
C TYR A 99 -0.57 -14.08 19.80
N ALA A 100 -0.08 -14.89 20.74
CA ALA A 100 -0.25 -14.60 22.16
C ALA A 100 0.50 -13.31 22.50
N GLY A 101 -0.18 -12.36 23.15
CA GLY A 101 0.34 -10.99 23.35
C GLY A 101 0.03 -10.04 22.18
N GLY A 102 -0.50 -10.56 21.08
CA GLY A 102 -1.06 -9.82 19.96
C GLY A 102 -0.07 -9.37 18.89
N TYR A 103 1.22 -9.30 19.21
CA TYR A 103 2.24 -8.78 18.28
C TYR A 103 2.91 -9.90 17.48
N PRO A 104 2.84 -9.87 16.13
CA PRO A 104 3.69 -10.70 15.28
C PRO A 104 5.18 -10.34 15.40
N PRO A 105 6.09 -11.28 15.08
CA PRO A 105 7.49 -10.97 14.81
C PRO A 105 7.66 -9.90 13.72
N ASP A 106 8.77 -9.17 13.74
CA ASP A 106 9.02 -8.03 12.85
C ASP A 106 9.01 -8.40 11.35
N ASP A 107 9.35 -9.65 10.99
CA ASP A 107 9.48 -10.13 9.62
C ASP A 107 8.20 -10.77 9.06
N GLU A 108 7.11 -10.82 9.83
CA GLU A 108 5.81 -11.32 9.38
C GLU A 108 4.63 -10.48 9.88
N GLY A 109 3.49 -10.60 9.20
CA GLY A 109 2.26 -9.89 9.57
C GLY A 109 1.21 -9.86 8.47
N VAL A 110 0.17 -9.07 8.69
CA VAL A 110 -0.89 -8.78 7.71
C VAL A 110 -1.05 -7.26 7.55
N CYS A 111 -2.01 -6.82 6.73
CA CYS A 111 -2.22 -5.39 6.45
C CYS A 111 -2.46 -4.53 7.70
N THR A 112 -3.21 -5.02 8.69
CA THR A 112 -3.43 -4.31 9.96
C THR A 112 -2.17 -4.16 10.79
N ASP A 113 -1.16 -5.01 10.57
CA ASP A 113 0.13 -4.94 11.26
C ASP A 113 0.98 -3.76 10.78
N VAL A 114 0.87 -3.42 9.49
CA VAL A 114 1.48 -2.21 8.93
C VAL A 114 0.91 -0.96 9.61
N ILE A 115 -0.38 -0.97 9.93
CA ILE A 115 -1.07 0.19 10.54
C ILE A 115 -0.60 0.43 11.96
N TRP A 116 -0.66 -0.59 12.84
CA TRP A 116 -0.26 -0.37 14.23
C TRP A 116 1.25 -0.13 14.36
N ARG A 117 2.10 -0.74 13.52
CA ARG A 117 3.54 -0.45 13.50
C ARG A 117 3.83 0.98 13.07
N GLY A 118 3.11 1.47 12.06
CA GLY A 118 3.16 2.87 11.62
C GLY A 118 2.77 3.82 12.75
N LEU A 119 1.59 3.63 13.33
CA LEU A 119 1.08 4.46 14.42
C LEU A 119 2.00 4.42 15.66
N LEU A 120 2.53 3.25 16.01
CA LEU A 120 3.44 3.10 17.14
C LEU A 120 4.73 3.91 16.95
N ALA A 121 5.24 4.04 15.72
CA ALA A 121 6.40 4.88 15.43
C ALA A 121 6.14 6.36 15.72
N ALA A 122 4.92 6.84 15.49
CA ALA A 122 4.43 8.17 15.90
C ALA A 122 3.99 8.24 17.39
N GLY A 123 4.34 7.25 18.22
CA GLY A 123 3.96 7.22 19.63
C GLY A 123 2.51 6.84 19.92
N ILE A 124 1.73 6.47 18.90
CA ILE A 124 0.31 6.13 19.02
C ILE A 124 0.16 4.62 19.24
N ASN A 125 -0.16 4.22 20.47
CA ASN A 125 -0.39 2.82 20.81
C ASN A 125 -1.81 2.38 20.43
N LEU A 126 -1.99 2.01 19.16
CA LEU A 126 -3.29 1.60 18.61
C LEU A 126 -3.93 0.44 19.41
N LYS A 127 -3.12 -0.52 19.87
CA LYS A 127 -3.65 -1.68 20.60
C LYS A 127 -4.34 -1.22 21.87
N ASP A 128 -3.69 -0.41 22.69
CA ASP A 128 -4.23 0.00 23.99
C ASP A 128 -5.44 0.94 23.82
N LEU A 129 -5.39 1.85 22.84
CA LEU A 129 -6.50 2.75 22.53
C LEU A 129 -7.75 1.99 22.05
N MET A 130 -7.58 1.03 21.14
CA MET A 130 -8.69 0.19 20.69
C MET A 130 -9.20 -0.71 21.81
N ASP A 131 -8.30 -1.24 22.63
CA ASP A 131 -8.65 -2.12 23.74
C ASP A 131 -9.48 -1.40 24.82
N GLU A 132 -9.18 -0.12 25.08
CA GLU A 132 -9.99 0.73 25.94
C GLU A 132 -11.36 1.03 25.32
N ASP A 133 -11.40 1.46 24.06
CA ASP A 133 -12.67 1.82 23.42
C ASP A 133 -13.60 0.59 23.26
N ILE A 134 -13.06 -0.57 22.91
CA ILE A 134 -13.83 -1.82 22.83
C ILE A 134 -14.35 -2.25 24.20
N ALA A 135 -13.62 -1.99 25.29
CA ALA A 135 -14.09 -2.29 26.64
C ALA A 135 -15.37 -1.51 26.98
N ASN A 136 -15.45 -0.28 26.51
CA ASN A 136 -16.53 0.65 26.81
C ASN A 136 -17.70 0.57 25.82
N ASN A 137 -17.46 0.09 24.59
CA ASN A 137 -18.41 0.17 23.47
C ASN A 137 -18.45 -1.12 22.63
N ILE A 138 -18.36 -2.29 23.27
CA ILE A 138 -18.19 -3.59 22.61
C ILE A 138 -19.25 -3.89 21.52
N GLU A 139 -20.46 -3.40 21.71
CA GLU A 139 -21.59 -3.54 20.79
C GLU A 139 -21.38 -2.84 19.44
N LEU A 140 -20.52 -1.81 19.39
CA LEU A 140 -20.15 -1.13 18.14
C LEU A 140 -19.14 -1.93 17.32
N TYR A 141 -18.53 -2.96 17.90
CA TYR A 141 -17.47 -3.76 17.28
C TYR A 141 -17.95 -5.17 16.91
N PRO A 142 -18.63 -5.35 15.76
CA PRO A 142 -19.23 -6.64 15.40
C PRO A 142 -18.19 -7.77 15.25
N ARG A 143 -16.92 -7.47 14.97
CA ARG A 143 -15.88 -8.51 14.84
C ARG A 143 -15.41 -9.07 16.19
N THR A 144 -15.81 -8.48 17.31
CA THR A 144 -15.57 -9.03 18.67
C THR A 144 -16.54 -10.16 19.02
N ASN A 145 -17.68 -10.25 18.32
CA ASN A 145 -18.79 -11.13 18.68
C ASN A 145 -19.21 -11.00 20.16
N GLY A 146 -19.18 -9.78 20.70
CA GLY A 146 -19.55 -9.51 22.09
C GLY A 146 -18.53 -9.99 23.13
N LYS A 147 -17.32 -10.38 22.70
CA LYS A 147 -16.22 -10.76 23.58
C LYS A 147 -14.92 -10.06 23.19
N ARG A 148 -14.49 -9.12 24.03
CA ARG A 148 -13.21 -8.43 23.94
C ARG A 148 -12.04 -9.41 23.98
N GLU A 149 -11.11 -9.24 23.06
CA GLU A 149 -9.85 -9.99 22.96
C GLU A 149 -8.72 -9.03 22.52
N PRO A 150 -7.99 -8.45 23.48
CA PRO A 150 -6.97 -7.41 23.23
C PRO A 150 -5.84 -7.82 22.28
N ASN A 151 -5.52 -9.11 22.16
CA ASN A 151 -4.43 -9.63 21.33
C ASN A 151 -4.81 -9.70 19.85
N ILE A 152 -6.10 -9.68 19.50
CA ILE A 152 -6.55 -9.83 18.11
C ILE A 152 -7.48 -8.71 17.66
N ASP A 153 -8.15 -8.02 18.58
CA ASP A 153 -9.14 -7.00 18.24
C ASP A 153 -8.56 -5.86 17.38
N PHE A 154 -7.39 -5.33 17.75
CA PHE A 154 -6.70 -4.28 16.98
C PHE A 154 -6.15 -4.75 15.63
N ARG A 155 -6.07 -6.07 15.40
CA ARG A 155 -5.57 -6.67 14.16
C ARG A 155 -6.69 -7.08 13.21
N ARG A 156 -7.95 -6.73 13.50
CA ARG A 156 -9.08 -6.94 12.57
C ARG A 156 -9.40 -5.66 11.83
N VAL A 157 -9.38 -5.71 10.50
CA VAL A 157 -9.69 -4.55 9.63
C VAL A 157 -11.02 -3.89 10.00
N GLY A 158 -12.07 -4.69 10.21
CA GLY A 158 -13.38 -4.14 10.59
C GLY A 158 -13.41 -3.46 11.97
N ASN A 159 -12.54 -3.86 12.92
CA ASN A 159 -12.43 -3.14 14.18
C ASN A 159 -11.63 -1.84 14.00
N GLN A 160 -10.54 -1.87 13.20
CA GLN A 160 -9.80 -0.65 12.87
C GLN A 160 -10.69 0.38 12.17
N TYR A 161 -11.56 -0.06 11.25
CA TYR A 161 -12.55 0.78 10.59
C TYR A 161 -13.45 1.52 11.59
N VAL A 162 -14.09 0.78 12.52
CA VAL A 162 -14.96 1.37 13.55
C VAL A 162 -14.19 2.33 14.45
N PHE A 163 -12.96 1.97 14.84
CA PHE A 163 -12.14 2.81 15.69
C PHE A 163 -11.75 4.12 14.98
N PHE A 164 -11.23 4.06 13.75
CA PHE A 164 -10.83 5.26 13.03
C PHE A 164 -12.01 6.15 12.66
N GLU A 165 -13.19 5.60 12.34
CA GLU A 165 -14.40 6.39 12.14
C GLU A 165 -14.77 7.27 13.36
N ARG A 166 -14.41 6.81 14.56
CA ARG A 166 -14.75 7.50 15.82
C ARG A 166 -13.66 8.46 16.30
N TYR A 167 -12.39 8.13 16.06
CA TYR A 167 -11.25 8.84 16.66
C TYR A 167 -10.38 9.62 15.67
N ALA A 168 -10.59 9.42 14.36
CA ALA A 168 -9.85 10.13 13.31
C ALA A 168 -10.74 11.18 12.60
N GLU A 169 -10.14 11.96 11.72
CA GLU A 169 -10.87 12.76 10.73
C GLU A 169 -11.24 11.88 9.52
N THR A 170 -12.51 11.88 9.11
CA THR A 170 -12.97 11.17 7.91
C THR A 170 -12.86 12.06 6.68
N LEU A 171 -12.25 11.55 5.62
CA LEU A 171 -11.91 12.27 4.38
C LEU A 171 -12.60 11.65 3.15
N ALA A 172 -12.42 12.27 1.98
CA ALA A 172 -12.98 11.73 0.74
C ALA A 172 -12.41 10.36 0.39
N THR A 173 -13.26 9.49 -0.16
CA THR A 173 -12.93 8.11 -0.53
C THR A 173 -12.69 7.92 -2.03
N GLU A 174 -12.82 8.99 -2.83
CA GLU A 174 -12.55 8.95 -4.27
C GLU A 174 -11.28 9.74 -4.61
N VAL A 175 -10.33 9.05 -5.25
CA VAL A 175 -9.09 9.64 -5.76
C VAL A 175 -9.23 10.00 -7.24
N ILE A 176 -9.06 11.28 -7.56
CA ILE A 176 -9.20 11.86 -8.89
C ILE A 176 -7.84 12.36 -9.39
N PRO A 177 -7.12 11.59 -10.22
CA PRO A 177 -5.82 12.01 -10.75
C PRO A 177 -5.93 13.30 -11.57
N GLY A 178 -4.97 14.21 -11.40
CA GLY A 178 -5.01 15.51 -12.08
C GLY A 178 -5.79 16.61 -11.37
N ASP A 179 -6.62 16.27 -10.38
CA ASP A 179 -7.40 17.24 -9.61
C ASP A 179 -6.66 17.59 -8.31
N ILE A 180 -6.09 18.80 -8.25
CA ILE A 180 -5.24 19.22 -7.12
C ILE A 180 -6.05 19.29 -5.82
N ASP A 181 -7.25 19.88 -5.86
CA ASP A 181 -8.10 20.07 -4.68
C ASP A 181 -8.54 18.72 -4.09
N ASN A 182 -8.83 17.73 -4.96
CA ASN A 182 -9.06 16.36 -4.51
C ASN A 182 -7.78 15.73 -3.92
N LEU A 183 -6.65 15.86 -4.63
CA LEU A 183 -5.40 15.18 -4.27
C LEU A 183 -4.75 15.72 -2.99
N GLU A 184 -5.01 16.98 -2.62
CA GLU A 184 -4.63 17.58 -1.34
C GLU A 184 -5.26 16.89 -0.14
N GLN A 185 -6.38 16.19 -0.32
CA GLN A 185 -7.00 15.44 0.77
C GLN A 185 -6.25 14.15 1.12
N TRP A 186 -5.32 13.69 0.29
CA TRP A 186 -4.61 12.42 0.46
C TRP A 186 -3.19 12.67 0.95
N GLN A 187 -2.96 12.71 2.24
CA GLN A 187 -1.67 13.11 2.81
C GLN A 187 -0.91 11.91 3.40
N PRO A 188 0.42 12.01 3.54
CA PRO A 188 1.24 10.95 4.13
C PRO A 188 0.70 10.56 5.52
N GLY A 189 0.70 9.27 5.82
CA GLY A 189 0.27 8.76 7.13
C GLY A 189 -1.23 8.54 7.27
N ASP A 190 -2.05 9.05 6.34
CA ASP A 190 -3.48 8.75 6.30
C ASP A 190 -3.72 7.23 6.13
N ILE A 191 -4.85 6.75 6.62
CA ILE A 191 -5.22 5.33 6.62
C ILE A 191 -6.42 5.13 5.70
N VAL A 192 -6.30 4.19 4.77
CA VAL A 192 -7.39 3.81 3.86
C VAL A 192 -7.86 2.39 4.12
N VAL A 193 -9.17 2.21 4.19
CA VAL A 193 -9.83 0.91 4.33
C VAL A 193 -10.60 0.61 3.04
N PHE A 194 -10.41 -0.57 2.48
CA PHE A 194 -11.03 -0.99 1.23
C PHE A 194 -12.35 -1.74 1.46
N GLU A 195 -13.27 -1.61 0.50
CA GLU A 195 -14.63 -2.16 0.53
C GLU A 195 -14.72 -3.63 0.98
N GLY A 196 -15.69 -3.88 1.84
CA GLY A 196 -15.94 -5.16 2.48
C GLY A 196 -15.04 -5.40 3.68
N LEU A 197 -14.35 -4.36 4.18
CA LEU A 197 -13.45 -4.39 5.33
C LEU A 197 -12.39 -5.50 5.22
N LYS A 198 -11.87 -5.71 4.00
CA LYS A 198 -10.95 -6.82 3.69
C LYS A 198 -9.49 -6.41 3.75
N HIS A 199 -9.19 -5.13 3.56
CA HIS A 199 -7.83 -4.63 3.44
C HIS A 199 -7.71 -3.21 3.97
N VAL A 200 -6.53 -2.87 4.46
CA VAL A 200 -6.19 -1.55 4.99
C VAL A 200 -4.77 -1.19 4.55
N ALA A 201 -4.49 0.09 4.38
CA ALA A 201 -3.17 0.59 3.97
C ALA A 201 -2.89 1.98 4.54
N ILE A 202 -1.62 2.38 4.52
CA ILE A 202 -1.16 3.74 4.82
C ILE A 202 -0.91 4.49 3.51
N ILE A 203 -1.36 5.74 3.40
CA ILE A 203 -0.99 6.64 2.31
C ILE A 203 0.48 7.03 2.45
N SER A 204 1.23 6.85 1.37
CA SER A 204 2.64 7.22 1.28
C SER A 204 2.83 8.70 0.92
N ASP A 205 3.98 9.26 1.27
CA ASP A 205 4.52 10.52 0.75
C ASP A 205 4.94 10.45 -0.73
N ARG A 206 5.02 9.24 -1.31
CA ARG A 206 5.27 9.06 -2.74
C ARG A 206 3.99 9.31 -3.55
N ARG A 207 4.14 10.03 -4.66
CA ARG A 207 3.08 10.24 -5.67
C ARG A 207 3.55 9.87 -7.06
N ALA A 208 2.64 9.35 -7.87
CA ALA A 208 2.83 9.18 -9.30
C ALA A 208 2.81 10.55 -10.00
N LYS A 209 3.24 10.60 -11.26
CA LYS A 209 3.29 11.83 -12.06
C LYS A 209 1.95 12.58 -12.14
N ASP A 210 0.82 11.89 -12.17
CA ASP A 210 -0.53 12.51 -12.16
C ASP A 210 -1.03 12.91 -10.76
N GLY A 211 -0.17 12.83 -9.75
CA GLY A 211 -0.45 13.18 -8.35
C GLY A 211 -1.09 12.06 -7.53
N THR A 212 -1.45 10.92 -8.16
CA THR A 212 -2.01 9.76 -7.46
C THR A 212 -1.07 9.31 -6.33
N PRO A 213 -1.54 9.23 -5.07
CA PRO A 213 -0.72 8.74 -3.97
C PRO A 213 -0.40 7.25 -4.11
N TYR A 214 0.75 6.87 -3.56
CA TYR A 214 1.05 5.47 -3.29
C TYR A 214 0.45 5.06 -1.94
N ILE A 215 0.32 3.76 -1.74
CA ILE A 215 -0.05 3.14 -0.48
C ILE A 215 0.98 2.10 -0.07
N ILE A 216 1.15 1.96 1.23
CA ILE A 216 2.00 0.95 1.85
C ILE A 216 1.09 -0.04 2.59
N HIS A 217 1.21 -1.32 2.27
CA HIS A 217 0.37 -2.37 2.85
C HIS A 217 1.08 -3.72 2.83
N ASN A 218 0.52 -4.69 3.55
CA ASN A 218 0.97 -6.08 3.49
C ASN A 218 -0.14 -7.00 2.94
N SER A 219 0.17 -7.66 1.83
CA SER A 219 -0.67 -8.66 1.17
C SER A 219 0.22 -9.78 0.65
N PRO A 220 -0.32 -11.00 0.40
CA PRO A 220 0.51 -12.07 -0.14
C PRO A 220 1.28 -11.66 -1.41
N PRO A 221 2.56 -12.03 -1.54
CA PRO A 221 3.41 -12.71 -0.55
C PRO A 221 4.07 -11.82 0.54
N TYR A 222 4.23 -10.51 0.33
CA TYR A 222 4.97 -9.63 1.23
C TYR A 222 4.48 -8.17 1.14
N ALA A 223 4.92 -7.34 2.10
CA ALA A 223 4.63 -5.91 2.10
C ALA A 223 5.16 -5.16 0.86
N SER A 224 4.36 -4.23 0.35
CA SER A 224 4.67 -3.48 -0.88
C SER A 224 4.18 -2.04 -0.82
N GLU A 225 4.85 -1.16 -1.57
CA GLU A 225 4.45 0.23 -1.81
C GLU A 225 3.98 0.34 -3.27
N VAL A 226 2.68 0.56 -3.49
CA VAL A 226 2.06 0.56 -4.84
C VAL A 226 1.14 1.76 -5.03
N LYS A 227 0.87 2.16 -6.28
CA LYS A 227 -0.10 3.24 -6.53
C LYS A 227 -1.47 2.87 -5.94
N LEU A 228 -2.14 3.83 -5.29
CA LEU A 228 -3.48 3.61 -4.73
C LEU A 228 -4.45 3.05 -5.78
N LYS A 229 -4.43 3.60 -7.00
CA LYS A 229 -5.28 3.16 -8.13
C LYS A 229 -4.89 1.80 -8.73
N SER A 230 -3.86 1.12 -8.25
CA SER A 230 -3.61 -0.28 -8.61
C SER A 230 -4.60 -1.24 -7.94
N TYR A 231 -5.28 -0.79 -6.88
CA TYR A 231 -6.43 -1.47 -6.30
C TYR A 231 -7.71 -1.02 -7.00
N ASN A 232 -8.42 -1.97 -7.62
CA ASN A 232 -9.73 -1.71 -8.24
C ASN A 232 -10.89 -1.80 -7.23
N THR A 233 -10.59 -2.10 -5.97
CA THR A 233 -11.59 -2.15 -4.89
C THR A 233 -11.87 -0.72 -4.43
N PRO A 234 -13.14 -0.31 -4.32
CA PRO A 234 -13.49 1.00 -3.76
C PRO A 234 -12.94 1.19 -2.34
N ILE A 235 -12.73 2.44 -1.96
CA ILE A 235 -12.33 2.82 -0.60
C ILE A 235 -13.61 3.03 0.21
N GLU A 236 -13.72 2.29 1.30
CA GLU A 236 -14.85 2.34 2.22
C GLU A 236 -14.64 3.41 3.31
N GLY A 237 -13.38 3.60 3.73
CA GLY A 237 -13.01 4.64 4.69
C GLY A 237 -11.63 5.23 4.38
N HIS A 238 -11.49 6.53 4.62
CA HIS A 238 -10.24 7.26 4.53
C HIS A 238 -10.13 8.17 5.76
N TYR A 239 -9.05 7.99 6.52
CA TYR A 239 -8.93 8.54 7.86
C TYR A 239 -7.59 9.23 8.07
N ARG A 240 -7.61 10.42 8.66
CA ARG A 240 -6.41 11.13 9.12
C ARG A 240 -6.37 11.18 10.64
N TRP A 241 -5.25 10.76 11.22
CA TRP A 241 -5.07 10.86 12.68
C TRP A 241 -5.13 12.32 13.13
N ARG A 242 -5.80 12.57 14.25
CA ARG A 242 -5.84 13.89 14.88
C ARG A 242 -4.63 14.03 15.79
N TYR A 243 -3.60 14.70 15.30
CA TYR A 243 -2.44 15.04 16.11
C TYR A 243 -2.87 16.10 17.13
N GLU A 244 -2.59 15.85 18.41
CA GLU A 244 -2.82 16.85 19.46
C GLU A 244 -1.66 17.87 19.41
N ASP A 245 -1.99 19.16 19.43
CA ASP A 245 -1.03 20.27 19.50
C ASP A 245 -0.38 20.40 20.89
#